data_AF-A0A087RXE1-F1
#
_entry.id   AF-A0A087RXE1-F1
#
_cell.length_a   1.000
_cell.length_b   1.000
_cell.length_c   1.000
_cell.angle_alpha   90.00
_cell.angle_beta   90.00
_cell.angle_gamma   90.00
#
_symmetry.space_group_name_H-M   'P 1'
#
loop_
_entity.id
_entity.type
_entity.pdbx_description
1 polymer ?
#
loop_
_entity_poly.entity_id
_entity_poly.type
_entity_poly.pdbx_seq_one_letter_code
_entity_poly.pdbx_strand_id
1 'polypeptide(L)'
;MFRTDFLIYAKNPFQLMNTIAAFEKNIHLQVDFLKSFKKQKPISKTLQKNTIFTGSGDSLISSMLAESFSGGLVRAMDPLDLYKNKHLVKSKRVYFVSISGNTITNIKVAKFAKKSIAITSKSDSRLAKVANDIILLNSPTNHVFTAGSITFLESALTCISLVKSMTVPKSDKIFRKAKSDSKVKISKKIYVLGNLLTFPIAMFCAAKFYEVMGYDVQYCRIEQFSHMELFSAKRGDTVILFEEKNAHSRQLAKNLKKIGINVIHPNIPSEKISQILYCTFFSEFLALNEAKRKRKNDCHFVTAKKIRNVSNQMIY
;
A
#
# COMPACT_ATOMS: atom_id res chain seq x y z
N MET A 1 16.24 -21.49 -19.70
CA MET A 1 15.44 -22.52 -19.00
C MET A 1 15.05 -21.95 -17.64
N PHE A 2 13.89 -21.28 -17.56
CA PHE A 2 13.48 -20.48 -16.40
C PHE A 2 12.98 -21.39 -15.27
N ARG A 3 13.79 -21.56 -14.21
CA ARG A 3 13.31 -22.13 -12.95
C ARG A 3 12.34 -21.14 -12.31
N THR A 4 11.09 -21.57 -12.23
CA THR A 4 9.98 -20.92 -11.54
C THR A 4 10.26 -20.80 -10.04
N ASP A 5 10.84 -19.68 -9.61
CA ASP A 5 10.98 -19.29 -8.19
C ASP A 5 9.64 -18.84 -7.55
N PHE A 6 8.51 -19.11 -8.20
CA PHE A 6 7.16 -18.93 -7.64
C PHE A 6 6.45 -20.27 -7.31
N LEU A 7 7.13 -21.41 -7.50
CA LEU A 7 6.61 -22.72 -7.10
C LEU A 7 6.82 -23.06 -5.61
N ILE A 8 7.47 -22.21 -4.81
CA ILE A 8 7.62 -22.46 -3.36
C ILE A 8 6.29 -22.33 -2.59
N TYR A 9 5.20 -21.86 -3.24
CA TYR A 9 3.86 -21.80 -2.62
C TYR A 9 2.79 -22.66 -3.31
N ALA A 10 3.16 -23.54 -4.24
CA ALA A 10 2.16 -24.29 -5.02
C ALA A 10 2.11 -25.80 -4.77
N LYS A 11 2.88 -26.35 -3.80
CA LYS A 11 2.67 -27.69 -3.26
C LYS A 11 3.15 -27.75 -1.81
N ASN A 12 2.30 -27.37 -0.87
CA ASN A 12 2.51 -27.67 0.55
C ASN A 12 1.26 -28.42 1.04
N PRO A 13 1.37 -29.61 1.67
CA PRO A 13 0.21 -30.43 2.03
C PRO A 13 -0.69 -29.86 3.14
N PHE A 14 -0.44 -28.62 3.60
CA PHE A 14 -1.23 -27.90 4.62
C PHE A 14 -2.16 -26.82 4.02
N GLN A 15 -2.80 -27.10 2.88
CA GLN A 15 -3.74 -26.16 2.27
C GLN A 15 -5.15 -26.27 2.91
N LEU A 16 -5.25 -26.04 4.23
CA LEU A 16 -6.54 -26.04 4.95
C LEU A 16 -7.17 -24.64 5.10
N MET A 17 -6.42 -23.57 4.83
CA MET A 17 -6.90 -22.20 4.99
C MET A 17 -7.07 -21.52 3.62
N ASN A 18 -8.30 -21.06 3.32
CA ASN A 18 -8.58 -20.29 2.12
C ASN A 18 -7.94 -18.89 2.17
N THR A 19 -7.78 -18.24 1.02
CA THR A 19 -6.97 -17.02 0.94
C THR A 19 -7.65 -15.79 1.57
N ILE A 20 -8.97 -15.78 1.73
CA ILE A 20 -9.69 -14.73 2.48
C ILE A 20 -9.45 -14.86 4.00
N ALA A 21 -9.53 -16.08 4.55
CA ALA A 21 -9.23 -16.34 5.96
C ALA A 21 -7.76 -16.02 6.28
N ALA A 22 -6.86 -16.37 5.36
CA ALA A 22 -5.44 -16.02 5.47
C ALA A 22 -5.23 -14.49 5.47
N PHE A 23 -5.95 -13.76 4.62
CA PHE A 23 -5.90 -12.30 4.57
C PHE A 23 -6.41 -11.69 5.89
N GLU A 24 -7.54 -12.17 6.43
CA GLU A 24 -8.04 -11.74 7.74
C GLU A 24 -7.01 -11.99 8.86
N LYS A 25 -6.38 -13.16 8.88
CA LYS A 25 -5.33 -13.47 9.85
C LYS A 25 -4.17 -12.49 9.74
N ASN A 26 -3.73 -12.16 8.52
CA ASN A 26 -2.67 -11.17 8.30
C ASN A 26 -3.04 -9.77 8.77
N ILE A 27 -4.30 -9.34 8.58
CA ILE A 27 -4.81 -8.07 9.12
C ILE A 27 -4.68 -8.07 10.65
N HIS A 28 -5.11 -9.15 11.30
CA HIS A 28 -5.05 -9.27 12.75
C HIS A 28 -3.62 -9.30 13.32
N LEU A 29 -2.68 -9.93 12.63
CA LEU A 29 -1.27 -9.98 13.04
C LEU A 29 -0.58 -8.60 13.05
N GLN A 30 -1.12 -7.60 12.33
CA GLN A 30 -0.54 -6.26 12.32
C GLN A 30 -0.51 -5.61 13.71
N VAL A 31 -1.49 -5.89 14.57
CA VAL A 31 -1.56 -5.30 15.93
C VAL A 31 -0.36 -5.73 16.77
N ASP A 32 -0.03 -7.03 16.74
CA ASP A 32 1.11 -7.56 17.48
C ASP A 32 2.44 -7.15 16.86
N PHE A 33 2.52 -7.14 15.53
CA PHE A 33 3.69 -6.63 14.82
C PHE A 33 4.01 -5.17 15.18
N LEU A 34 3.00 -4.31 15.32
CA LEU A 34 3.22 -2.91 15.70
C LEU A 34 3.86 -2.75 17.09
N LYS A 35 3.68 -3.72 17.99
CA LYS A 35 4.31 -3.71 19.33
C LYS A 35 5.82 -3.96 19.25
N SER A 36 6.28 -4.71 18.24
CA SER A 36 7.68 -5.10 18.05
C SER A 36 8.37 -4.39 16.87
N PHE A 37 7.67 -3.50 16.17
CA PHE A 37 8.21 -2.78 15.02
C PHE A 37 9.46 -1.98 15.39
N LYS A 38 10.54 -2.23 14.65
CA LYS A 38 11.82 -1.53 14.81
C LYS A 38 11.93 -0.39 13.80
N LYS A 39 11.79 0.84 14.29
CA LYS A 39 11.97 2.05 13.49
C LYS A 39 13.42 2.20 12.98
N GLN A 40 13.56 2.78 11.80
CA GLN A 40 14.86 3.17 11.26
C GLN A 40 15.32 4.50 11.87
N LYS A 41 16.63 4.75 11.86
CA LYS A 41 17.18 6.08 12.16
C LYS A 41 16.92 7.00 10.97
N PRO A 42 16.27 8.17 11.16
CA PRO A 42 16.04 9.08 10.05
C PRO A 42 17.34 9.54 9.40
N ILE A 43 17.40 9.54 8.07
CA ILE A 43 18.49 10.15 7.31
C ILE A 43 18.41 11.68 7.40
N SER A 44 19.57 12.35 7.33
CA SER A 44 19.65 13.81 7.43
C SER A 44 18.87 14.52 6.33
N LYS A 45 18.38 15.73 6.59
CA LYS A 45 17.63 16.52 5.59
C LYS A 45 18.43 16.76 4.31
N THR A 46 19.74 17.00 4.42
CA THR A 46 20.65 17.13 3.28
C THR A 46 20.67 15.87 2.43
N LEU A 47 20.73 14.70 3.08
CA LEU A 47 20.69 13.43 2.37
C LEU A 47 19.31 13.14 1.76
N GLN A 48 18.22 13.52 2.44
CA GLN A 48 16.85 13.37 1.92
C GLN A 48 16.68 14.06 0.56
N LYS A 49 17.19 15.29 0.41
CA LYS A 49 17.18 16.03 -0.89
C LYS A 49 17.88 15.29 -2.03
N ASN A 50 18.78 14.35 -1.71
CA ASN A 50 19.50 13.54 -2.68
C ASN A 50 19.04 12.07 -2.71
N THR A 51 17.83 11.80 -2.21
CA THR A 51 17.28 10.46 -2.05
C THR A 51 16.00 10.27 -2.86
N ILE A 52 15.90 9.11 -3.52
CA ILE A 52 14.70 8.61 -4.19
C ILE A 52 14.25 7.32 -3.49
N PHE A 53 12.94 7.14 -3.33
CA PHE A 53 12.31 5.88 -2.98
C PHE A 53 11.58 5.32 -4.20
N THR A 54 11.67 4.01 -4.43
CA THR A 54 11.04 3.36 -5.59
C THR A 54 10.56 1.96 -5.21
N GLY A 55 9.53 1.50 -5.90
CA GLY A 55 8.95 0.17 -5.73
C GLY A 55 7.82 -0.04 -6.74
N SER A 56 7.12 -1.17 -6.67
CA SER A 56 5.96 -1.46 -7.54
C SER A 56 4.76 -1.92 -6.70
N GLY A 57 3.55 -1.57 -7.12
CA GLY A 57 2.32 -1.87 -6.37
C GLY A 57 2.36 -1.29 -4.95
N ASP A 58 2.03 -2.11 -3.94
CA ASP A 58 2.10 -1.74 -2.52
C ASP A 58 3.45 -1.15 -2.11
N SER A 59 4.55 -1.56 -2.74
CA SER A 59 5.89 -1.02 -2.45
C SER A 59 6.10 0.41 -2.98
N LEU A 60 5.45 0.78 -4.10
CA LEU A 60 5.43 2.16 -4.57
C LEU A 60 4.65 3.05 -3.60
N ILE A 61 3.54 2.52 -3.06
CA ILE A 61 2.74 3.24 -2.07
C ILE A 61 3.56 3.54 -0.81
N SER A 62 4.33 2.56 -0.31
CA SER A 62 5.27 2.79 0.80
C SER A 62 6.30 3.88 0.47
N SER A 63 6.79 3.92 -0.77
CA SER A 63 7.71 4.95 -1.26
C SER A 63 7.06 6.35 -1.25
N MET A 64 5.81 6.46 -1.71
CA MET A 64 5.04 7.71 -1.70
C MET A 64 4.75 8.22 -0.27
N LEU A 65 4.63 7.31 0.70
CA LEU A 65 4.53 7.70 2.11
C LEU A 65 5.83 8.35 2.62
N ALA A 66 7.01 7.86 2.21
CA ALA A 66 8.27 8.55 2.53
C ALA A 66 8.29 9.96 1.95
N GLU A 67 7.89 10.14 0.68
CA GLU A 67 7.79 11.47 0.06
C GLU A 67 6.87 12.39 0.87
N SER A 68 5.65 11.93 1.19
CA SER A 68 4.67 12.72 1.95
C SER A 68 5.16 13.09 3.35
N PHE A 69 5.72 12.14 4.12
CA PHE A 69 6.20 12.40 5.48
C PHE A 69 7.47 13.26 5.52
N SER A 70 8.26 13.24 4.47
CA SER A 70 9.43 14.12 4.31
C SER A 70 9.03 15.56 3.94
N GLY A 71 7.76 15.81 3.57
CA GLY A 71 7.32 17.08 3.01
C GLY A 71 7.87 17.32 1.60
N GLY A 72 8.07 16.25 0.82
CA GLY A 72 8.63 16.30 -0.54
C GLY A 72 10.15 16.44 -0.62
N LEU A 73 10.88 16.32 0.50
CA LEU A 73 12.34 16.35 0.49
C LEU A 73 12.94 15.13 -0.21
N VAL A 74 12.36 13.94 0.00
CA VAL A 74 12.64 12.76 -0.83
C VAL A 74 11.59 12.67 -1.92
N ARG A 75 11.93 12.03 -3.05
CA ARG A 75 10.98 11.77 -4.13
C ARG A 75 10.61 10.30 -4.19
N ALA A 76 9.35 10.00 -4.46
CA ALA A 76 8.90 8.67 -4.86
C ALA A 76 8.79 8.62 -6.39
N MET A 77 9.34 7.58 -7.03
CA MET A 77 9.29 7.44 -8.49
C MET A 77 9.00 6.00 -8.89
N ASP A 78 8.32 5.83 -10.02
CA ASP A 78 8.11 4.52 -10.62
C ASP A 78 9.45 3.96 -11.14
N PRO A 79 9.78 2.68 -10.88
CA PRO A 79 11.05 2.11 -11.32
C PRO A 79 11.21 2.08 -12.84
N LEU A 80 10.13 2.00 -13.62
CA LEU A 80 10.20 2.05 -15.08
C LEU A 80 10.66 3.42 -15.57
N ASP A 81 10.20 4.48 -14.92
CA ASP A 81 10.63 5.85 -15.23
C ASP A 81 12.11 6.02 -14.91
N LEU A 82 12.57 5.52 -13.75
CA LEU A 82 13.99 5.56 -13.39
C LEU A 82 14.85 4.74 -14.34
N TYR A 83 14.36 3.60 -14.82
CA TYR A 83 15.07 2.75 -15.78
C TYR A 83 15.25 3.43 -17.13
N LYS A 84 14.20 4.10 -17.62
CA LYS A 84 14.23 4.87 -18.88
C LYS A 84 15.04 6.16 -18.75
N ASN A 85 15.04 6.78 -17.57
CA ASN A 85 15.68 8.07 -17.31
C ASN A 85 16.86 7.93 -16.34
N LYS A 86 17.87 7.14 -16.73
CA LYS A 86 19.01 6.78 -15.85
C LYS A 86 19.74 7.97 -15.22
N HIS A 87 19.74 9.14 -15.87
CA HIS A 87 20.36 10.35 -15.33
C HIS A 87 19.75 10.78 -13.98
N LEU A 88 18.49 10.44 -13.72
CA LEU A 88 17.79 10.73 -12.46
C LEU A 88 18.36 9.95 -11.27
N VAL A 89 19.01 8.80 -11.49
CA VAL A 89 19.50 7.93 -10.39
C VAL A 89 21.02 7.92 -10.25
N LYS A 90 21.78 8.25 -11.30
CA LYS A 90 23.25 8.13 -11.33
C LYS A 90 23.97 8.86 -10.19
N SER A 91 23.41 9.95 -9.69
CA SER A 91 23.99 10.75 -8.59
C SER A 91 23.24 10.62 -7.27
N LYS A 92 22.18 9.79 -7.23
CA LYS A 92 21.24 9.70 -6.11
C LYS A 92 21.45 8.46 -5.26
N ARG A 93 21.07 8.58 -3.98
CA ARG A 93 20.79 7.43 -3.13
C ARG A 93 19.38 6.94 -3.43
N VAL A 94 19.21 5.64 -3.65
CA VAL A 94 17.92 5.07 -4.01
C VAL A 94 17.57 3.93 -3.07
N TYR A 95 16.43 4.05 -2.40
CA TYR A 95 15.82 2.99 -1.59
C TYR A 95 14.82 2.21 -2.46
N PHE A 96 15.08 0.91 -2.64
CA PHE A 96 14.26 0.01 -3.42
C PHE A 96 13.38 -0.83 -2.49
N VAL A 97 12.09 -0.52 -2.44
CA VAL A 97 11.10 -1.29 -1.68
C VAL A 97 10.63 -2.46 -2.55
N SER A 98 10.91 -3.69 -2.11
CA SER A 98 10.45 -4.90 -2.80
C SER A 98 10.47 -6.07 -1.84
N ILE A 99 9.29 -6.54 -1.43
CA ILE A 99 9.17 -7.67 -0.48
C ILE A 99 9.92 -8.91 -0.99
N SER A 100 9.66 -9.33 -2.23
CA SER A 100 10.35 -10.49 -2.83
C SER A 100 11.77 -10.21 -3.28
N GLY A 101 12.11 -8.94 -3.52
CA GLY A 101 13.40 -8.52 -4.09
C GLY A 101 13.65 -9.03 -5.51
N ASN A 102 12.61 -9.47 -6.23
CA ASN A 102 12.74 -10.10 -7.54
C ASN A 102 12.18 -9.28 -8.71
N THR A 103 11.61 -8.10 -8.46
CA THR A 103 11.12 -7.21 -9.52
C THR A 103 12.27 -6.79 -10.45
N ILE A 104 12.21 -7.18 -11.73
CA ILE A 104 13.30 -6.98 -12.71
C ILE A 104 13.70 -5.51 -12.78
N THR A 105 12.73 -4.60 -12.89
CA THR A 105 13.01 -3.18 -13.10
C THR A 105 13.75 -2.58 -11.90
N ASN A 106 13.38 -2.94 -10.66
CA ASN A 106 14.11 -2.54 -9.46
C ASN A 106 15.57 -3.03 -9.51
N ILE A 107 15.78 -4.31 -9.84
CA ILE A 107 17.12 -4.90 -9.95
C ILE A 107 17.96 -4.17 -11.00
N LYS A 108 17.37 -3.83 -12.15
CA LYS A 108 18.05 -3.11 -13.22
C LYS A 108 18.44 -1.69 -12.79
N VAL A 109 17.52 -0.96 -12.15
CA VAL A 109 17.77 0.41 -11.69
C VAL A 109 18.79 0.45 -10.54
N ALA A 110 18.77 -0.53 -9.64
CA ALA A 110 19.72 -0.62 -8.53
C ALA A 110 21.18 -0.64 -8.98
N LYS A 111 21.47 -1.20 -10.15
CA LYS A 111 22.80 -1.22 -10.76
C LYS A 111 23.29 0.14 -11.27
N PHE A 112 22.40 1.11 -11.47
CA PHE A 112 22.73 2.43 -11.99
C PHE A 112 22.78 3.52 -10.92
N ALA A 113 22.20 3.28 -9.75
CA ALA A 113 22.16 4.25 -8.66
C ALA A 113 23.55 4.46 -8.05
N LYS A 114 23.86 5.69 -7.59
CA LYS A 114 25.12 5.97 -6.87
C LYS A 114 25.25 5.13 -5.61
N LYS A 115 24.15 4.98 -4.87
CA LYS A 115 24.03 4.13 -3.69
C LYS A 115 22.64 3.51 -3.69
N SER A 116 22.57 2.20 -3.79
CA SER A 116 21.32 1.42 -3.77
C SER A 116 21.14 0.74 -2.41
N ILE A 117 19.94 0.85 -1.84
CA ILE A 117 19.57 0.16 -0.60
C ILE A 117 18.32 -0.65 -0.86
N ALA A 118 18.38 -1.97 -0.64
CA ALA A 118 17.21 -2.84 -0.75
C ALA A 118 16.42 -2.84 0.56
N ILE A 119 15.14 -2.51 0.52
CA ILE A 119 14.18 -2.73 1.62
C ILE A 119 13.36 -3.97 1.22
N THR A 120 13.68 -5.11 1.81
CA THR A 120 13.17 -6.42 1.35
C THR A 120 13.05 -7.43 2.49
N SER A 121 12.24 -8.47 2.36
CA SER A 121 12.20 -9.59 3.32
C SER A 121 13.14 -10.75 2.96
N LYS A 122 13.87 -10.62 1.84
CA LYS A 122 14.74 -11.67 1.29
C LYS A 122 16.16 -11.16 1.08
N SER A 123 17.03 -11.44 2.05
CA SER A 123 18.46 -11.05 2.02
C SER A 123 19.26 -11.70 0.89
N ASP A 124 18.78 -12.80 0.34
CA ASP A 124 19.38 -13.55 -0.77
C ASP A 124 18.72 -13.28 -2.14
N SER A 125 17.75 -12.35 -2.19
CA SER A 125 17.05 -11.97 -3.41
C SER A 125 17.98 -11.35 -4.45
N ARG A 126 17.52 -11.33 -5.71
CA ARG A 126 18.27 -10.72 -6.82
C ARG A 126 18.55 -9.23 -6.58
N LEU A 127 17.61 -8.51 -5.98
CA LEU A 127 17.78 -7.09 -5.62
C LEU A 127 18.81 -6.95 -4.49
N ALA A 128 18.71 -7.75 -3.43
CA ALA A 128 19.65 -7.70 -2.31
C ALA A 128 21.10 -7.95 -2.77
N LYS A 129 21.31 -8.89 -3.69
CA LYS A 129 22.63 -9.23 -4.26
C LYS A 129 23.27 -8.10 -5.07
N VAL A 130 22.48 -7.18 -5.65
CA VAL A 130 23.01 -6.06 -6.45
C VAL A 130 22.98 -4.73 -5.71
N ALA A 131 22.28 -4.66 -4.57
CA ALA A 131 22.20 -3.47 -3.76
C ALA A 131 23.49 -3.27 -2.95
N ASN A 132 23.81 -2.02 -2.60
CA ASN A 132 24.97 -1.74 -1.76
C ASN A 132 24.71 -2.03 -0.28
N ASP A 133 23.48 -1.79 0.20
CA ASP A 133 23.06 -2.13 1.57
C ASP A 133 21.67 -2.77 1.56
N ILE A 134 21.29 -3.40 2.67
CA ILE A 134 20.01 -4.06 2.86
C ILE A 134 19.37 -3.59 4.18
N ILE A 135 18.10 -3.24 4.13
CA ILE A 135 17.21 -3.12 5.29
C ILE A 135 16.25 -4.31 5.23
N LEU A 136 16.47 -5.26 6.14
CA LEU A 136 15.70 -6.50 6.17
C LEU A 136 14.36 -6.28 6.88
N LEU A 137 13.29 -6.65 6.19
CA LEU A 137 11.93 -6.71 6.69
C LEU A 137 11.68 -8.10 7.30
N ASN A 138 11.05 -8.16 8.47
CA ASN A 138 10.88 -9.38 9.25
C ASN A 138 9.46 -9.58 9.82
N SER A 139 8.45 -8.92 9.25
CA SER A 139 7.06 -9.17 9.62
C SER A 139 6.70 -10.65 9.50
N PRO A 140 5.86 -11.18 10.42
CA PRO A 140 5.43 -12.56 10.35
C PRO A 140 4.61 -12.82 9.08
N THR A 141 4.89 -13.95 8.44
CA THR A 141 4.20 -14.41 7.23
C THR A 141 3.44 -15.68 7.57
N ASN A 142 2.19 -15.80 7.12
CA ASN A 142 1.42 -17.04 7.22
C ASN A 142 1.68 -18.02 6.06
N HIS A 143 2.65 -17.73 5.19
CA HIS A 143 3.04 -18.54 4.02
C HIS A 143 1.91 -18.81 3.01
N VAL A 144 0.76 -18.18 3.18
CA VAL A 144 -0.35 -18.22 2.22
C VAL A 144 -0.28 -16.98 1.35
N PHE A 145 -0.43 -17.18 0.05
CA PHE A 145 -0.42 -16.09 -0.92
C PHE A 145 -1.71 -15.27 -0.78
N THR A 146 -1.60 -14.07 -0.21
CA THR A 146 -2.71 -13.17 0.12
C THR A 146 -2.50 -11.79 -0.48
N ALA A 147 -3.55 -10.96 -0.47
CA ALA A 147 -3.43 -9.53 -0.77
C ALA A 147 -2.50 -8.91 0.28
N GLY A 148 -1.48 -8.15 -0.15
CA GLY A 148 -0.46 -7.58 0.75
C GLY A 148 -1.10 -6.84 1.93
N SER A 149 -0.60 -7.08 3.14
CA SER A 149 -1.19 -6.57 4.38
C SER A 149 -0.08 -6.17 5.37
N ILE A 150 0.31 -7.06 6.28
CA ILE A 150 1.38 -6.81 7.25
C ILE A 150 2.73 -6.40 6.64
N THR A 151 3.08 -6.99 5.49
CA THR A 151 4.30 -6.65 4.74
C THR A 151 4.24 -5.24 4.14
N PHE A 152 3.05 -4.78 3.72
CA PHE A 152 2.83 -3.40 3.32
C PHE A 152 3.01 -2.46 4.51
N LEU A 153 2.37 -2.76 5.64
CA LEU A 153 2.47 -1.94 6.84
C LEU A 153 3.93 -1.79 7.31
N GLU A 154 4.67 -2.89 7.36
CA GLU A 154 6.10 -2.86 7.70
C GLU A 154 6.91 -2.00 6.73
N SER A 155 6.68 -2.17 5.42
CA SER A 155 7.37 -1.39 4.39
C SER A 155 7.06 0.11 4.51
N ALA A 156 5.79 0.45 4.74
CA ALA A 156 5.32 1.82 4.92
C ALA A 156 5.99 2.47 6.14
N LEU A 157 5.96 1.83 7.31
CA LEU A 157 6.56 2.37 8.52
C LEU A 157 8.09 2.45 8.44
N THR A 158 8.72 1.49 7.77
CA THR A 158 10.16 1.53 7.47
C THR A 158 10.50 2.75 6.63
N CYS A 159 9.76 2.97 5.54
CA CYS A 159 9.93 4.13 4.66
C CYS A 159 9.70 5.47 5.39
N ILE A 160 8.66 5.56 6.22
CA ILE A 160 8.36 6.76 7.01
C ILE A 160 9.47 7.02 8.03
N SER A 161 9.90 6.00 8.79
CA SER A 161 10.92 6.16 9.83
C SER A 161 12.30 6.55 9.29
N LEU A 162 12.60 6.20 8.03
CA LEU A 162 13.82 6.64 7.35
C LEU A 162 13.85 8.15 7.09
N VAL A 163 12.70 8.82 6.94
CA VAL A 163 12.66 10.25 6.59
C VAL A 163 12.21 11.14 7.75
N LYS A 164 11.54 10.56 8.75
CA LYS A 164 11.00 11.32 9.88
C LYS A 164 11.06 10.50 11.16
N SER A 165 11.51 11.14 12.23
CA SER A 165 11.33 10.57 13.57
C SER A 165 9.83 10.38 13.84
N MET A 166 9.48 9.20 14.35
CA MET A 166 8.09 8.84 14.60
C MET A 166 7.96 7.96 15.83
N THR A 167 6.76 7.99 16.40
CA THR A 167 6.33 7.08 17.46
C THR A 167 5.15 6.28 16.94
N VAL A 168 5.18 4.96 17.13
CA VAL A 168 4.03 4.11 16.82
C VAL A 168 3.06 4.21 18.00
N PRO A 169 1.83 4.71 17.79
CA PRO A 169 0.83 4.79 18.86
C PRO A 169 0.35 3.38 19.26
N LYS A 170 -0.25 3.27 20.46
CA LYS A 170 -0.95 2.04 20.87
C LYS A 170 -2.09 1.75 19.88
N SER A 171 -1.91 0.71 19.06
CA SER A 171 -2.70 0.50 17.84
C SER A 171 -4.01 -0.25 18.08
N ASP A 172 -4.21 -0.91 19.23
CA ASP A 172 -5.42 -1.71 19.51
C ASP A 172 -6.72 -0.90 19.41
N LYS A 173 -6.71 0.35 19.88
CA LYS A 173 -7.88 1.25 19.81
C LYS A 173 -8.15 1.67 18.36
N ILE A 174 -7.09 2.02 17.62
CA ILE A 174 -7.16 2.44 16.21
C ILE A 174 -7.69 1.28 15.35
N PHE A 175 -7.15 0.08 15.56
CA PHE A 175 -7.53 -1.14 14.86
C PHE A 175 -9.00 -1.51 15.09
N ARG A 176 -9.45 -1.55 16.36
CA ARG A 176 -10.85 -1.82 16.69
C ARG A 176 -11.79 -0.78 16.09
N LYS A 177 -11.40 0.50 16.14
CA LYS A 177 -12.17 1.58 15.54
C LYS A 177 -12.29 1.41 14.02
N ALA A 178 -11.18 1.17 13.31
CA ALA A 178 -11.18 0.93 11.87
C ALA A 178 -12.05 -0.28 11.50
N LYS A 179 -11.93 -1.39 12.25
CA LYS A 179 -12.78 -2.59 12.08
C LYS A 179 -14.26 -2.27 12.24
N SER A 180 -14.63 -1.50 13.27
CA SER A 180 -16.01 -1.09 13.49
C SER A 180 -16.54 -0.18 12.38
N ASP A 181 -15.80 0.87 12.07
CA ASP A 181 -16.20 1.88 11.07
C ASP A 181 -16.28 1.29 9.66
N SER A 182 -15.53 0.23 9.36
CA SER A 182 -15.53 -0.45 8.05
C SER A 182 -16.80 -1.28 7.77
N LYS A 183 -17.72 -1.41 8.74
CA LYS A 183 -19.00 -2.11 8.56
C LYS A 183 -20.01 -1.22 7.84
N VAL A 184 -19.66 -0.80 6.63
CA VAL A 184 -20.46 0.08 5.78
C VAL A 184 -20.83 -0.63 4.49
N LYS A 185 -21.95 -0.22 3.90
CA LYS A 185 -22.35 -0.72 2.60
C LYS A 185 -21.62 0.05 1.51
N ILE A 186 -20.94 -0.68 0.64
CA ILE A 186 -20.38 -0.15 -0.59
C ILE A 186 -21.31 -0.51 -1.75
N SER A 187 -21.46 0.39 -2.70
CA SER A 187 -22.34 0.26 -3.85
C SER A 187 -21.72 0.81 -5.12
N LYS A 188 -22.05 0.15 -6.25
CA LYS A 188 -21.66 0.52 -7.62
C LYS A 188 -20.16 0.83 -7.74
N LYS A 189 -19.79 1.91 -8.43
CA LYS A 189 -18.40 2.32 -8.61
C LYS A 189 -17.87 2.98 -7.34
N ILE A 190 -16.61 2.76 -7.02
CA ILE A 190 -15.96 3.25 -5.79
C ILE A 190 -14.91 4.29 -6.17
N TYR A 191 -14.93 5.42 -5.46
CA TYR A 191 -13.90 6.44 -5.48
C TYR A 191 -13.31 6.56 -4.08
N VAL A 192 -11.99 6.52 -3.95
CA VAL A 192 -11.28 6.73 -2.68
C VAL A 192 -10.48 8.01 -2.78
N LEU A 193 -10.80 8.99 -1.94
CA LEU A 193 -10.21 10.32 -2.01
C LEU A 193 -9.21 10.51 -0.87
N GLY A 194 -8.01 11.00 -1.20
CA GLY A 194 -6.98 11.31 -0.23
C GLY A 194 -6.36 12.69 -0.44
N ASN A 195 -5.72 13.19 0.62
CA ASN A 195 -4.93 14.42 0.61
C ASN A 195 -3.44 14.11 0.39
N LEU A 196 -2.54 15.08 0.62
CA LEU A 196 -1.09 14.85 0.50
C LEU A 196 -0.61 13.60 1.29
N LEU A 197 -1.16 13.38 2.48
CA LEU A 197 -0.77 12.33 3.41
C LEU A 197 -1.49 11.00 3.12
N THR A 198 -2.78 11.05 2.82
CA THR A 198 -3.62 9.86 2.67
C THR A 198 -3.82 9.40 1.23
N PHE A 199 -3.41 10.19 0.22
CA PHE A 199 -3.48 9.78 -1.19
C PHE A 199 -2.75 8.45 -1.48
N PRO A 200 -1.53 8.19 -0.94
CA PRO A 200 -0.92 6.87 -1.06
C PRO A 200 -1.82 5.76 -0.48
N ILE A 201 -2.48 6.00 0.66
CA ILE A 201 -3.39 5.01 1.25
C ILE A 201 -4.69 4.87 0.46
N ALA A 202 -5.17 5.92 -0.22
CA ALA A 202 -6.28 5.82 -1.16
C ALA A 202 -5.95 4.86 -2.31
N MET A 203 -4.72 4.93 -2.84
CA MET A 203 -4.21 3.95 -3.81
C MET A 203 -4.15 2.54 -3.22
N PHE A 204 -3.74 2.40 -1.95
CA PHE A 204 -3.70 1.09 -1.27
C PHE A 204 -5.10 0.50 -1.10
N CYS A 205 -6.08 1.32 -0.73
CA CYS A 205 -7.47 0.92 -0.63
C CYS A 205 -8.00 0.38 -1.95
N ALA A 206 -7.77 1.11 -3.05
CA ALA A 206 -8.12 0.65 -4.38
C ALA A 206 -7.43 -0.69 -4.72
N ALA A 207 -6.12 -0.81 -4.45
CA ALA A 207 -5.37 -2.04 -4.65
C ALA A 207 -5.98 -3.24 -3.89
N LYS A 208 -6.41 -3.06 -2.64
CA LYS A 208 -7.07 -4.15 -1.89
C LYS A 208 -8.39 -4.57 -2.53
N PHE A 209 -9.17 -3.64 -3.08
CA PHE A 209 -10.36 -4.00 -3.86
C PHE A 209 -10.03 -4.72 -5.17
N TYR A 210 -8.97 -4.32 -5.88
CA TYR A 210 -8.52 -5.01 -7.08
C TYR A 210 -8.15 -6.47 -6.76
N GLU A 211 -7.32 -6.66 -5.73
CA GLU A 211 -6.75 -7.96 -5.38
C GLU A 211 -7.78 -8.89 -4.75
N VAL A 212 -8.56 -8.38 -3.78
CA VAL A 212 -9.52 -9.21 -3.02
C VAL A 212 -10.80 -9.40 -3.83
N MET A 213 -11.32 -8.33 -4.44
CA MET A 213 -12.65 -8.34 -5.04
C MET A 213 -12.67 -8.36 -6.57
N GLY A 214 -11.61 -7.88 -7.24
CA GLY A 214 -11.60 -7.66 -8.68
C GLY A 214 -12.48 -6.47 -9.09
N TYR A 215 -12.73 -5.53 -8.18
CA TYR A 215 -13.57 -4.36 -8.46
C TYR A 215 -12.79 -3.30 -9.21
N ASP A 216 -13.46 -2.56 -10.08
CA ASP A 216 -12.95 -1.29 -10.61
C ASP A 216 -13.17 -0.18 -9.57
N VAL A 217 -12.08 0.38 -9.07
CA VAL A 217 -12.05 1.40 -8.01
C VAL A 217 -11.13 2.51 -8.47
N GLN A 218 -11.51 3.76 -8.27
CA GLN A 218 -10.66 4.90 -8.57
C GLN A 218 -10.11 5.48 -7.28
N TYR A 219 -8.85 5.90 -7.30
CA TYR A 219 -8.23 6.65 -6.21
C TYR A 219 -7.81 8.01 -6.72
N CYS A 220 -8.22 9.07 -6.04
CA CYS A 220 -8.09 10.44 -6.53
C CYS A 220 -7.58 11.36 -5.42
N ARG A 221 -6.96 12.47 -5.80
CA ARG A 221 -6.78 13.59 -4.86
C ARG A 221 -8.12 14.29 -4.69
N ILE A 222 -8.45 14.72 -3.46
CA ILE A 222 -9.75 15.31 -3.14
C ILE A 222 -10.11 16.47 -4.06
N GLU A 223 -9.16 17.39 -4.31
CA GLU A 223 -9.39 18.52 -5.20
C GLU A 223 -9.63 18.05 -6.64
N GLN A 224 -8.76 17.19 -7.17
CA GLN A 224 -8.84 16.72 -8.56
C GLN A 224 -10.13 15.96 -8.84
N PHE A 225 -10.62 15.16 -7.87
CA PHE A 225 -11.92 14.51 -7.97
C PHE A 225 -13.05 15.50 -8.30
N SER A 226 -13.06 16.66 -7.65
CA SER A 226 -14.08 17.68 -7.88
C SER A 226 -13.98 18.35 -9.24
N HIS A 227 -12.77 18.40 -9.81
CA HIS A 227 -12.48 19.00 -11.13
C HIS A 227 -12.56 18.01 -12.30
N MET A 228 -12.48 16.71 -12.04
CA MET A 228 -12.35 15.69 -13.09
C MET A 228 -13.30 14.51 -12.85
N GLU A 229 -12.96 13.60 -11.94
CA GLU A 229 -13.63 12.29 -11.85
C GLU A 229 -15.10 12.37 -11.42
N LEU A 230 -15.50 13.43 -10.70
CA LEU A 230 -16.87 13.67 -10.26
C LEU A 230 -17.86 13.71 -11.44
N PHE A 231 -17.46 14.22 -12.61
CA PHE A 231 -18.32 14.26 -13.80
C PHE A 231 -18.65 12.86 -14.35
N SER A 232 -17.89 11.83 -13.95
CA SER A 232 -18.17 10.44 -14.30
C SER A 232 -18.97 9.68 -13.22
N ALA A 233 -19.21 10.30 -12.06
CA ALA A 233 -19.93 9.69 -10.95
C ALA A 233 -21.44 9.64 -11.20
N LYS A 234 -22.06 8.55 -10.78
CA LYS A 234 -23.50 8.30 -10.95
C LYS A 234 -24.18 8.10 -9.60
N ARG A 235 -25.48 8.39 -9.54
CA ARG A 235 -26.31 8.12 -8.34
C ARG A 235 -26.11 6.69 -7.85
N GLY A 236 -25.79 6.53 -6.57
CA GLY A 236 -25.51 5.25 -5.91
C GLY A 236 -24.06 4.79 -5.99
N ASP A 237 -23.17 5.49 -6.69
CA ASP A 237 -21.72 5.29 -6.55
C ASP A 237 -21.27 5.63 -5.13
N THR A 238 -20.13 5.09 -4.73
CA THR A 238 -19.56 5.25 -3.40
C THR A 238 -18.33 6.16 -3.43
N VAL A 239 -18.29 7.17 -2.57
CA VAL A 239 -17.11 8.01 -2.33
C VAL A 239 -16.64 7.80 -0.89
N ILE A 240 -15.39 7.37 -0.74
CA ILE A 240 -14.72 7.17 0.55
C ILE A 240 -13.74 8.32 0.76
N LEU A 241 -13.91 9.08 1.85
CA LEU A 241 -13.06 10.23 2.18
C LEU A 241 -12.01 9.85 3.23
N PHE A 242 -10.74 9.78 2.83
CA PHE A 242 -9.59 9.68 3.74
C PHE A 242 -9.09 11.06 4.15
N GLU A 243 -9.96 11.85 4.75
CA GLU A 243 -9.65 13.20 5.25
C GLU A 243 -10.37 13.43 6.59
N GLU A 244 -9.73 14.20 7.47
CA GLU A 244 -10.37 14.65 8.71
C GLU A 244 -11.60 15.51 8.41
N LYS A 245 -12.55 15.53 9.34
CA LYS A 245 -13.76 16.36 9.18
C LYS A 245 -13.44 17.84 9.37
N ASN A 246 -13.09 18.51 8.28
CA ASN A 246 -12.95 19.96 8.18
C ASN A 246 -14.12 20.59 7.41
N ALA A 247 -14.16 21.92 7.28
CA ALA A 247 -15.24 22.62 6.59
C ALA A 247 -15.39 22.16 5.13
N HIS A 248 -14.26 22.06 4.41
CA HIS A 248 -14.22 21.67 3.00
C HIS A 248 -14.73 20.23 2.77
N SER A 249 -14.20 19.24 3.48
CA SER A 249 -14.61 17.84 3.34
C SER A 249 -16.07 17.60 3.75
N ARG A 250 -16.58 18.31 4.77
CA ARG A 250 -18.00 18.26 5.14
C ARG A 250 -18.89 18.84 4.04
N GLN A 251 -18.48 19.95 3.44
CA GLN A 251 -19.20 20.56 2.33
C GLN A 251 -19.23 19.64 1.11
N LEU A 252 -18.09 19.05 0.74
CA LEU A 252 -18.01 18.07 -0.33
C LEU A 252 -18.94 16.88 -0.06
N ALA A 253 -18.84 16.27 1.13
CA ALA A 253 -19.71 15.16 1.53
C ALA A 253 -21.20 15.52 1.44
N LYS A 254 -21.59 16.72 1.88
CA LYS A 254 -22.96 17.22 1.80
C LYS A 254 -23.43 17.33 0.34
N ASN A 255 -22.61 17.94 -0.52
CA ASN A 255 -22.93 18.12 -1.93
C ASN A 255 -23.05 16.80 -2.68
N LEU A 256 -22.13 15.85 -2.44
CA LEU A 256 -22.18 14.51 -3.03
C LEU A 256 -23.44 13.74 -2.62
N LYS A 257 -23.83 13.82 -1.34
CA LYS A 257 -25.07 13.18 -0.88
C LYS A 257 -26.32 13.76 -1.57
N LYS A 258 -26.36 15.07 -1.84
CA LYS A 258 -27.49 15.72 -2.54
C LYS A 258 -27.72 15.15 -3.94
N ILE A 259 -26.64 14.82 -4.66
CA ILE A 259 -26.73 14.19 -5.98
C ILE A 259 -26.85 12.64 -5.91
N GLY A 260 -27.07 12.10 -4.71
CA GLY A 260 -27.35 10.69 -4.48
C GLY A 260 -26.11 9.78 -4.46
N ILE A 261 -24.93 10.32 -4.18
CA ILE A 261 -23.71 9.53 -3.94
C ILE A 261 -23.69 9.00 -2.51
N ASN A 262 -23.30 7.74 -2.35
CA ASN A 262 -23.06 7.11 -1.06
C ASN A 262 -21.71 7.58 -0.50
N VAL A 263 -21.72 8.48 0.48
CA VAL A 263 -20.47 9.03 1.05
C VAL A 263 -20.12 8.36 2.36
N ILE A 264 -18.96 7.71 2.38
CA ILE A 264 -18.33 7.11 3.56
C ILE A 264 -17.24 8.07 4.05
N HIS A 265 -17.51 8.76 5.17
CA HIS A 265 -16.59 9.72 5.77
C HIS A 265 -16.36 9.41 7.25
N PRO A 266 -15.44 8.47 7.56
CA PRO A 266 -15.16 8.08 8.94
C PRO A 266 -14.54 9.24 9.75
N ASN A 267 -14.62 9.12 11.09
CA ASN A 267 -13.88 10.00 11.99
C ASN A 267 -12.44 9.53 12.11
N ILE A 268 -11.56 10.06 11.26
CA ILE A 268 -10.15 9.70 11.18
C ILE A 268 -9.36 10.39 12.32
N PRO A 269 -8.35 9.73 12.93
CA PRO A 269 -7.47 10.37 13.91
C PRO A 269 -6.66 11.53 13.30
N SER A 270 -6.37 12.57 14.09
CA SER A 270 -5.60 13.73 13.61
C SER A 270 -4.08 13.58 13.63
N GLU A 271 -3.55 12.68 14.47
CA GLU A 271 -2.12 12.39 14.49
C GLU A 271 -1.74 11.59 13.23
N LYS A 272 -0.69 12.01 12.51
CA LYS A 272 -0.37 11.53 11.16
C LYS A 272 -0.13 10.02 11.10
N ILE A 273 0.62 9.45 12.04
CA ILE A 273 0.85 7.99 12.07
C ILE A 273 -0.45 7.26 12.38
N SER A 274 -1.22 7.74 13.35
CA SER A 274 -2.54 7.22 13.70
C SER A 274 -3.51 7.26 12.52
N GLN A 275 -3.47 8.32 11.71
CA GLN A 275 -4.23 8.46 10.47
C GLN A 275 -3.84 7.40 9.45
N ILE A 276 -2.54 7.19 9.21
CA ILE A 276 -2.05 6.14 8.29
C ILE A 276 -2.46 4.75 8.78
N LEU A 277 -2.25 4.44 10.05
CA LEU A 277 -2.64 3.15 10.63
C LEU A 277 -4.15 2.92 10.49
N TYR A 278 -4.96 3.92 10.86
CA TYR A 278 -6.41 3.86 10.73
C TYR A 278 -6.84 3.58 9.28
N CYS A 279 -6.36 4.38 8.33
CA CYS A 279 -6.76 4.26 6.93
C CYS A 279 -6.29 2.94 6.31
N THR A 280 -5.12 2.44 6.67
CA THR A 280 -4.62 1.11 6.24
C THR A 280 -5.56 0.01 6.73
N PHE A 281 -5.82 -0.08 8.04
CA PHE A 281 -6.71 -1.10 8.59
C PHE A 281 -8.12 -0.99 8.01
N PHE A 282 -8.63 0.23 7.90
CA PHE A 282 -9.96 0.50 7.35
C PHE A 282 -10.08 0.00 5.91
N SER A 283 -9.07 0.27 5.08
CA SER A 283 -9.00 -0.19 3.67
C SER A 283 -9.06 -1.72 3.56
N GLU A 284 -8.29 -2.41 4.38
CA GLU A 284 -8.25 -3.88 4.38
C GLU A 284 -9.57 -4.48 4.87
N PHE A 285 -10.15 -3.92 5.94
CA PHE A 285 -11.43 -4.38 6.46
C PHE A 285 -12.58 -4.11 5.50
N LEU A 286 -12.57 -3.01 4.75
CA LEU A 286 -13.58 -2.75 3.72
C LEU A 286 -13.60 -3.88 2.68
N ALA A 287 -12.44 -4.24 2.13
CA ALA A 287 -12.32 -5.31 1.14
C ALA A 287 -12.69 -6.69 1.75
N LEU A 288 -12.25 -6.96 2.99
CA LEU A 288 -12.56 -8.20 3.70
C LEU A 288 -14.07 -8.35 3.98
N ASN A 289 -14.71 -7.31 4.51
CA ASN A 289 -16.13 -7.33 4.83
C ASN A 289 -16.98 -7.55 3.57
N GLU A 290 -16.59 -6.92 2.46
CA GLU A 290 -17.24 -7.10 1.17
C GLU A 290 -17.08 -8.54 0.64
N ALA A 291 -15.88 -9.13 0.76
CA ALA A 291 -15.64 -10.53 0.40
C ALA A 291 -16.50 -11.49 1.23
N LYS A 292 -16.56 -11.27 2.54
CA LYS A 292 -17.38 -12.07 3.47
C LYS A 292 -18.87 -11.96 3.16
N ARG A 293 -19.36 -10.74 2.88
CA ARG A 293 -20.75 -10.49 2.48
C ARG A 293 -21.13 -11.25 1.20
N LYS A 294 -20.18 -11.39 0.27
CA LYS A 294 -20.33 -12.18 -0.96
C LYS A 294 -19.95 -13.66 -0.82
N ARG A 295 -19.65 -14.12 0.41
CA ARG A 295 -19.25 -15.51 0.72
C ARG A 295 -18.08 -16.00 -0.15
N LYS A 296 -17.12 -15.12 -0.45
CA LYS A 296 -15.90 -15.51 -1.17
C LYS A 296 -14.94 -16.23 -0.23
N ASN A 297 -14.39 -17.34 -0.73
CA ASN A 297 -13.32 -18.08 -0.04
C ASN A 297 -11.93 -17.63 -0.49
N ASP A 298 -11.81 -17.18 -1.74
CA ASP A 298 -10.52 -16.77 -2.30
C ASP A 298 -10.49 -15.33 -2.80
N CYS A 299 -9.33 -14.71 -2.63
CA CYS A 299 -9.03 -13.41 -3.23
C CYS A 299 -9.09 -13.52 -4.75
N HIS A 300 -9.56 -12.45 -5.40
CA HIS A 300 -9.69 -12.41 -6.86
C HIS A 300 -8.36 -12.68 -7.59
N PHE A 301 -7.23 -12.11 -7.15
CA PHE A 301 -5.94 -12.32 -7.82
C PHE A 301 -5.47 -13.80 -7.79
N VAL A 302 -5.98 -14.61 -6.87
CA VAL A 302 -5.68 -16.05 -6.78
C VAL A 302 -6.45 -16.81 -7.87
N THR A 303 -7.70 -16.43 -8.07
CA THR A 303 -8.62 -17.09 -9.01
C THR A 303 -8.45 -16.58 -10.46
N ALA A 304 -8.06 -15.32 -10.64
CA ALA A 304 -7.80 -14.67 -11.93
C ALA A 304 -6.43 -15.06 -12.54
N LYS A 305 -6.16 -16.36 -12.68
CA LYS A 305 -4.84 -16.91 -13.08
C LYS A 305 -4.29 -16.29 -14.38
N LYS A 306 -5.13 -16.10 -15.40
CA LYS A 306 -4.71 -15.54 -16.69
C LYS A 306 -4.19 -14.11 -16.55
N ILE A 307 -4.93 -13.25 -15.87
CA ILE A 307 -4.55 -11.84 -15.60
C ILE A 307 -3.27 -11.81 -14.75
N ARG A 308 -3.22 -12.63 -13.70
CA ARG A 308 -2.04 -12.72 -12.84
C ARG A 308 -0.79 -13.15 -13.62
N ASN A 309 -0.91 -14.09 -14.55
CA ASN A 309 0.22 -14.55 -15.35
C ASN A 309 0.78 -13.44 -16.24
N VAL A 310 -0.08 -12.62 -16.86
CA VAL A 310 0.34 -11.43 -17.61
C VAL A 310 1.10 -10.47 -16.69
N SER A 311 0.56 -10.18 -15.50
CA SER A 311 1.22 -9.32 -14.51
C SER A 311 2.59 -9.88 -14.11
N ASN A 312 2.68 -11.17 -13.82
CA ASN A 312 3.94 -11.82 -13.43
C ASN A 312 5.03 -11.70 -14.52
N GLN A 313 4.66 -11.93 -15.79
CA GLN A 313 5.60 -11.82 -16.92
C GLN A 313 6.14 -10.40 -17.12
N MET A 314 5.40 -9.38 -16.67
CA MET A 314 5.85 -7.98 -16.74
C MET A 314 6.74 -7.58 -15.55
N ILE A 315 6.64 -8.27 -14.41
CA ILE A 315 7.28 -7.89 -13.15
C ILE A 315 8.59 -8.67 -12.91
N TYR A 316 8.63 -9.99 -13.19
CA TYR A 316 9.65 -10.93 -12.73
C TYR A 316 10.46 -11.59 -13.85
#